data_AF-A0A6G6GJD0-F1
#
_entry.id   AF-A0A6G6GJD0-F1
#
_cell.length_a   1.000
_cell.length_b   1.000
_cell.length_c   1.000
_cell.angle_alpha   90.00
_cell.angle_beta   90.00
_cell.angle_gamma   90.00
#
_symmetry.space_group_name_H-M   'P 1'
#
loop_
_entity.id
_entity.type
_entity.pdbx_description
1 polymer ?
#
loop_
_entity_poly.entity_id
_entity_poly.type
_entity_poly.pdbx_seq_one_letter_code
_entity_poly.pdbx_strand_id
1 'polypeptide(L)'
;MRIHLTFLLIIGISLISLGQTNSELIKTLKKELPESSTKDGRWIFYESESEIHKIEKTLISEFFPDVALYKVMLTNYLGYHVNKSNCLILFNRQKSKIQLVEPIWYSDIDKKFLKKFIGLEFKDNKTLNEFCYELQDLMLIGSNYEINNTKITESNITFDLTYEGRLKTEVWRNLEIKISGLEINGFSSTNPRMNETTKVE
;
A
#
# COMPACT_ATOMS: atom_id res chain seq x y z
N MET A 1 -44.32 -2.07 -7.92
CA MET A 1 -43.96 -2.01 -6.49
C MET A 1 -43.09 -3.18 -5.98
N ARG A 2 -42.53 -4.06 -6.84
CA ARG A 2 -41.58 -5.11 -6.40
C ARG A 2 -40.10 -4.75 -6.61
N ILE A 3 -39.79 -3.89 -7.58
CA ILE A 3 -38.41 -3.50 -7.93
C ILE A 3 -37.77 -2.58 -6.86
N HIS A 4 -38.55 -1.69 -6.25
CA HIS A 4 -38.04 -0.77 -5.21
C HIS A 4 -37.66 -1.47 -3.90
N LEU A 5 -38.35 -2.57 -3.54
CA LEU A 5 -38.06 -3.31 -2.31
C LEU A 5 -36.75 -4.10 -2.45
N THR A 6 -36.50 -4.70 -3.62
CA THR A 6 -35.26 -5.44 -3.89
C THR A 6 -34.05 -4.51 -3.91
N PHE A 7 -34.19 -3.30 -4.47
CA PHE A 7 -33.10 -2.30 -4.51
C PHE A 7 -32.74 -1.79 -3.11
N LEU A 8 -33.73 -1.54 -2.25
CA LEU A 8 -33.52 -1.15 -0.84
C LEU A 8 -32.86 -2.27 -0.02
N LEU A 9 -33.23 -3.53 -0.27
CA LEU A 9 -32.63 -4.68 0.39
C LEU A 9 -31.15 -4.86 0.02
N ILE A 10 -30.80 -4.69 -1.26
CA ILE A 10 -29.41 -4.77 -1.75
C ILE A 10 -28.53 -3.67 -1.13
N ILE A 11 -29.05 -2.44 -1.03
CA ILE A 11 -28.34 -1.33 -0.38
C ILE A 11 -28.14 -1.62 1.12
N GLY A 12 -29.18 -2.12 1.81
CA GLY A 12 -29.09 -2.47 3.23
C GLY A 12 -28.05 -3.56 3.53
N ILE A 13 -27.99 -4.62 2.72
CA ILE A 13 -27.02 -5.72 2.90
C ILE A 13 -25.58 -5.24 2.65
N SER A 14 -25.38 -4.37 1.65
CA SER A 14 -24.08 -3.77 1.34
C SER A 14 -23.52 -2.96 2.50
N LEU A 15 -24.36 -2.13 3.13
CA LEU A 15 -23.98 -1.28 4.26
C LEU A 15 -23.67 -2.10 5.53
N ILE A 16 -24.44 -3.16 5.79
CA ILE A 16 -24.19 -4.07 6.92
C ILE A 16 -22.85 -4.80 6.75
N SER A 17 -22.55 -5.28 5.53
CA SER A 17 -21.29 -5.96 5.21
C SER A 17 -20.07 -5.05 5.38
N LEU A 18 -20.17 -3.78 4.95
CA LEU A 18 -19.14 -2.76 5.15
C LEU A 18 -18.92 -2.47 6.65
N GLY A 19 -20.00 -2.33 7.43
CA GLY A 19 -19.92 -2.09 8.87
C GLY A 19 -19.24 -3.23 9.64
N GLN A 20 -19.56 -4.49 9.30
CA GLN A 20 -18.94 -5.67 9.92
C GLN A 20 -17.45 -5.78 9.59
N THR A 21 -17.07 -5.53 8.34
CA THR A 21 -15.67 -5.63 7.90
C THR A 21 -14.80 -4.59 8.59
N ASN A 22 -15.30 -3.36 8.76
CA ASN A 22 -14.59 -2.32 9.51
C ASN A 22 -14.43 -2.69 11.00
N SER A 23 -15.45 -3.30 11.62
CA SER A 23 -15.37 -3.75 13.01
C SER A 23 -14.29 -4.82 13.22
N GLU A 24 -14.19 -5.79 12.32
CA GLU A 24 -13.16 -6.84 12.38
C GLU A 24 -11.74 -6.29 12.16
N LEU A 25 -11.59 -5.34 11.22
CA LEU A 25 -10.32 -4.65 11.00
C LEU A 25 -9.89 -3.87 12.25
N ILE A 26 -10.78 -3.07 12.84
CA ILE A 26 -10.52 -2.30 14.08
C ILE A 26 -10.08 -3.22 15.21
N LYS A 27 -10.81 -4.33 15.40
CA LYS A 27 -10.45 -5.33 16.43
C LYS A 27 -9.06 -5.92 16.19
N THR A 28 -8.71 -6.18 14.93
CA THR A 28 -7.39 -6.72 14.56
C THR A 28 -6.29 -5.69 14.74
N LEU A 29 -6.51 -4.44 14.32
CA LEU A 29 -5.57 -3.33 14.52
C LEU A 29 -5.23 -3.14 16.00
N LYS A 30 -6.24 -3.10 16.88
CA LYS A 30 -6.04 -2.99 18.34
C LYS A 30 -5.28 -4.18 18.94
N LYS A 31 -5.40 -5.37 18.32
CA LYS A 31 -4.75 -6.59 18.79
C LYS A 31 -3.28 -6.66 18.33
N GLU A 32 -2.99 -6.26 17.10
CA GLU A 32 -1.66 -6.42 16.49
C GLU A 32 -0.75 -5.21 16.68
N LEU A 33 -1.31 -4.01 16.86
CA LEU A 33 -0.56 -2.80 17.15
C LEU A 33 -0.56 -2.50 18.66
N PRO A 34 0.51 -1.89 19.19
CA PRO A 34 0.56 -1.48 20.59
C PRO A 34 -0.51 -0.41 20.89
N GLU A 35 -1.08 -0.42 22.09
CA GLU A 35 -2.04 0.59 22.55
C GLU A 35 -1.39 1.96 22.80
N SER A 36 -0.11 1.95 23.19
CA SER A 36 0.71 3.13 23.46
C SER A 36 2.19 2.81 23.27
N SER A 37 3.00 3.83 23.03
CA SER A 37 4.46 3.69 22.92
C SER A 37 5.14 5.00 23.28
N THR A 38 6.21 4.89 24.05
CA THR A 38 7.23 5.94 24.23
C THR A 38 8.51 5.60 23.45
N LYS A 39 8.49 4.52 22.66
CA LYS A 39 9.60 4.05 21.84
C LYS A 39 9.43 4.50 20.39
N ASP A 40 10.54 4.98 19.84
CA ASP A 40 10.68 5.40 18.46
C ASP A 40 10.35 4.25 17.49
N GLY A 41 9.76 4.60 16.34
CA GLY A 41 9.51 3.63 15.27
C GLY A 41 8.23 2.82 15.44
N ARG A 42 7.42 3.07 16.47
CA ARG A 42 6.18 2.31 16.70
C ARG A 42 4.95 3.05 16.19
N TRP A 43 4.21 2.37 15.31
CA TRP A 43 2.90 2.79 14.83
C TRP A 43 1.79 2.37 15.79
N ILE A 44 0.90 3.30 16.09
CA ILE A 44 -0.20 3.17 17.05
C ILE A 44 -1.50 3.50 16.35
N PHE A 45 -2.51 2.69 16.64
CA PHE A 45 -3.87 2.89 16.17
C PHE A 45 -4.72 3.53 17.27
N TYR A 46 -5.14 4.77 17.06
CA TYR A 46 -6.10 5.46 17.92
C TYR A 46 -7.44 5.56 17.20
N GLU A 47 -8.39 4.71 17.56
CA GLU A 47 -9.70 4.64 16.88
C GLU A 47 -10.42 6.00 16.82
N SER A 48 -10.30 6.84 17.85
CA SER A 48 -10.91 8.17 17.89
C SER A 48 -10.30 9.17 16.91
N GLU A 49 -9.12 8.87 16.38
CA GLU A 49 -8.37 9.76 15.48
C GLU A 49 -8.18 9.15 14.10
N SER A 50 -8.31 7.83 13.96
CA SER A 50 -8.00 7.13 12.72
C SER A 50 -9.12 7.23 11.69
N GLU A 51 -8.77 7.73 10.51
CA GLU A 51 -9.58 7.61 9.31
C GLU A 51 -9.23 6.29 8.60
N ILE A 52 -10.25 5.46 8.35
CA ILE A 52 -10.13 4.18 7.65
C ILE A 52 -10.85 4.27 6.32
N HIS A 53 -10.11 4.09 5.23
CA HIS A 53 -10.66 4.05 3.88
C HIS A 53 -10.29 2.73 3.21
N LYS A 54 -11.29 2.00 2.72
CA LYS A 54 -11.04 0.85 1.85
C LYS A 54 -10.49 1.34 0.51
N ILE A 55 -9.48 0.65 -0.02
CA ILE A 55 -8.87 0.92 -1.32
C ILE A 55 -9.29 -0.20 -2.25
N GLU A 56 -9.78 0.15 -3.44
CA GLU A 56 -10.06 -0.80 -4.50
C GLU A 56 -8.91 -0.78 -5.51
N LYS A 57 -8.29 -1.94 -5.72
CA LYS A 57 -7.24 -2.20 -6.73
C LYS A 57 -7.59 -3.52 -7.39
N THR A 58 -8.11 -3.47 -8.61
CA THR A 58 -8.78 -4.60 -9.26
C THR A 58 -7.79 -5.73 -9.49
N LEU A 59 -6.66 -5.43 -10.13
CA LEU A 59 -5.66 -6.44 -10.48
C LEU A 59 -4.95 -6.98 -9.24
N ILE A 60 -4.62 -6.12 -8.27
CA ILE A 60 -4.03 -6.58 -7.01
C ILE A 60 -5.02 -7.49 -6.25
N SER A 61 -6.31 -7.16 -6.24
CA SER A 61 -7.33 -7.99 -5.57
C SER A 61 -7.55 -9.33 -6.28
N GLU A 62 -7.35 -9.42 -7.60
CA GLU A 62 -7.40 -10.68 -8.34
C GLU A 62 -6.30 -11.66 -7.91
N PHE A 63 -5.08 -11.17 -7.68
CA PHE A 63 -3.97 -12.02 -7.20
C PHE A 63 -4.04 -12.32 -5.70
N PHE A 64 -4.71 -11.47 -4.92
CA PHE A 64 -4.85 -11.63 -3.46
C PHE A 64 -6.32 -11.51 -3.00
N PRO A 65 -7.21 -12.44 -3.41
CA PRO A 65 -8.66 -12.30 -3.20
C PRO A 65 -9.08 -12.31 -1.72
N ASP A 66 -8.25 -12.89 -0.85
CA ASP A 66 -8.50 -12.95 0.60
C ASP A 66 -7.94 -11.74 1.36
N VAL A 67 -7.36 -10.77 0.66
CA VAL A 67 -6.73 -9.57 1.25
C VAL A 67 -7.51 -8.33 0.83
N ALA A 68 -8.06 -7.64 1.82
CA ALA A 68 -8.64 -6.31 1.63
C ALA A 68 -7.58 -5.24 1.93
N LEU A 69 -7.54 -4.18 1.10
CA LEU A 69 -6.59 -3.09 1.23
C LEU A 69 -7.26 -1.88 1.90
N TYR A 70 -6.58 -1.29 2.87
CA TYR A 70 -7.05 -0.11 3.57
C TYR A 70 -5.96 0.95 3.68
N LYS A 71 -6.36 2.21 3.54
CA LYS A 71 -5.61 3.36 3.99
C LYS A 71 -6.06 3.67 5.41
N VAL A 72 -5.14 3.63 6.37
CA VAL A 72 -5.45 3.88 7.78
C VAL A 72 -4.51 4.94 8.33
N MET A 73 -5.06 6.01 8.89
CA MET A 73 -4.25 7.01 9.59
C MET A 73 -3.77 6.43 10.94
N LEU A 74 -2.46 6.34 11.10
CA LEU A 74 -1.79 5.86 12.30
C LEU A 74 -0.88 6.94 12.87
N THR A 75 -0.64 6.86 14.18
CA THR A 75 0.28 7.74 14.89
C THR A 75 1.60 7.03 15.12
N ASN A 76 2.71 7.66 14.75
CA ASN A 76 4.06 7.18 14.98
C ASN A 76 4.80 8.13 15.92
N TYR A 77 5.46 7.54 16.92
CA TYR A 77 6.30 8.27 17.86
C TYR A 77 7.76 8.19 17.41
N LEU A 78 8.42 9.34 17.28
CA LEU A 78 9.83 9.52 16.95
C LEU A 78 10.47 10.44 18.01
N GLY A 79 10.76 9.88 19.18
CA GLY A 79 11.29 10.61 20.32
C GLY A 79 10.27 11.63 20.83
N TYR A 80 10.57 12.92 20.61
CA TYR A 80 9.69 14.04 20.95
C TYR A 80 8.75 14.45 19.81
N HIS A 81 8.89 13.86 18.62
CA HIS A 81 8.01 14.11 17.49
C HIS A 81 6.88 13.08 17.45
N VAL A 82 5.66 13.56 17.26
CA VAL A 82 4.49 12.72 17.02
C VAL A 82 4.02 12.99 15.60
N ASN A 83 4.17 11.98 14.74
CA ASN A 83 3.76 12.07 13.34
C ASN A 83 2.49 11.27 13.13
N LYS A 84 1.57 11.84 12.35
CA LYS A 84 0.41 11.10 11.84
C LYS A 84 0.61 10.89 10.35
N SER A 85 0.41 9.66 9.89
CA SER A 85 0.46 9.37 8.47
C SER A 85 -0.51 8.26 8.10
N ASN A 86 -0.93 8.29 6.85
CA ASN A 86 -1.70 7.22 6.25
C ASN A 86 -0.78 6.03 5.95
N CYS A 87 -1.07 4.88 6.54
CA CYS A 87 -0.37 3.65 6.22
C CYS A 87 -1.26 2.75 5.36
N LEU A 88 -0.63 1.90 4.56
CA LEU A 88 -1.33 0.83 3.85
C LEU A 88 -1.45 -0.39 4.76
N ILE A 89 -2.68 -0.88 4.93
CA ILE A 89 -2.99 -2.10 5.68
C ILE A 89 -3.51 -3.14 4.71
N LEU A 90 -2.82 -4.28 4.66
CA LEU A 90 -3.29 -5.50 4.00
C LEU A 90 -3.98 -6.34 5.07
N PHE A 91 -5.31 -6.44 5.01
CA PHE A 91 -6.10 -7.20 5.98
C PHE A 91 -6.54 -8.54 5.39
N ASN A 92 -6.03 -9.64 5.93
CA ASN A 92 -6.53 -10.97 5.63
C ASN A 92 -7.63 -11.33 6.64
N ARG A 93 -8.89 -11.22 6.20
CA ARG A 93 -10.06 -11.43 7.04
C ARG A 93 -10.12 -12.84 7.63
N GLN A 94 -9.87 -13.85 6.80
CA GLN A 94 -9.93 -15.27 7.21
C GLN A 94 -8.94 -15.60 8.32
N LYS A 95 -7.74 -15.02 8.27
CA LYS A 95 -6.67 -15.24 9.26
C LYS A 95 -6.74 -14.26 10.43
N SER A 96 -7.60 -13.24 10.35
CA SER A 96 -7.64 -12.11 11.30
C SER A 96 -6.24 -11.55 11.53
N LYS A 97 -5.52 -11.30 10.43
CA LYS A 97 -4.14 -10.78 10.44
C LYS A 97 -4.01 -9.56 9.57
N ILE A 98 -3.17 -8.62 10.00
CA ILE A 98 -2.77 -7.49 9.17
C ILE A 98 -1.31 -7.59 8.75
N GLN A 99 -1.00 -6.95 7.64
CA GLN A 99 0.34 -6.47 7.35
C GLN A 99 0.26 -4.95 7.23
N LEU A 100 1.03 -4.27 8.08
CA LEU A 100 1.31 -2.85 7.98
C LEU A 100 2.40 -2.63 6.94
N VAL A 101 2.14 -1.72 6.00
CA VAL A 101 3.12 -1.17 5.07
C VAL A 101 3.25 0.31 5.39
N GLU A 102 4.43 0.67 5.86
CA GLU A 102 4.73 2.03 6.28
C GLU A 102 4.86 2.96 5.07
N PRO A 103 4.60 4.27 5.22
CA PRO A 103 4.82 5.23 4.15
C PRO A 103 6.27 5.16 3.67
N ILE A 104 6.46 5.18 2.35
CA ILE A 104 7.78 4.89 1.78
C ILE A 104 8.87 5.87 2.26
N TRP A 105 8.52 7.14 2.55
CA TRP A 105 9.44 8.13 3.10
C TRP A 105 9.98 7.78 4.50
N TYR A 106 9.33 6.86 5.21
CA TYR A 106 9.71 6.44 6.55
C TYR A 106 10.70 5.27 6.53
N SER A 107 10.53 4.29 5.64
CA SER A 107 11.28 3.02 5.69
C SER A 107 11.83 2.50 4.36
N ASP A 108 11.94 3.35 3.32
CA ASP A 108 12.22 2.92 1.94
C ASP A 108 11.17 1.87 1.48
N ILE A 109 11.42 1.13 0.40
CA ILE A 109 10.53 0.07 -0.07
C ILE A 109 10.29 -1.02 0.99
N ASP A 110 9.03 -1.34 1.25
CA ASP A 110 8.67 -2.45 2.14
C ASP A 110 8.94 -3.80 1.46
N LYS A 111 10.03 -4.45 1.88
CA LYS A 111 10.47 -5.73 1.32
C LYS A 111 9.44 -6.84 1.49
N LYS A 112 8.72 -6.88 2.62
CA LYS A 112 7.73 -7.94 2.91
C LYS A 112 6.49 -7.77 2.04
N PHE A 113 6.12 -6.54 1.73
CA PHE A 113 5.04 -6.21 0.82
C PHE A 113 5.42 -6.59 -0.61
N LEU A 114 6.55 -6.09 -1.11
CA LEU A 114 6.96 -6.30 -2.49
C LEU A 114 7.25 -7.77 -2.82
N LYS A 115 7.80 -8.54 -1.85
CA LYS A 115 8.07 -9.96 -2.03
C LYS A 115 6.82 -10.79 -2.38
N LYS A 116 5.61 -10.31 -2.08
CA LYS A 116 4.37 -11.00 -2.44
C LYS A 116 4.12 -11.05 -3.95
N PHE A 117 4.67 -10.09 -4.68
CA PHE A 117 4.42 -9.94 -6.11
C PHE A 117 5.48 -10.64 -6.97
N ILE A 118 6.56 -11.14 -6.36
CA ILE A 118 7.59 -11.91 -7.07
C ILE A 118 7.00 -13.27 -7.47
N GLY A 119 7.19 -13.65 -8.73
CA GLY A 119 6.64 -14.85 -9.34
C GLY A 119 5.22 -14.68 -9.88
N LEU A 120 4.64 -13.47 -9.83
CA LEU A 120 3.37 -13.21 -10.50
C LEU A 120 3.58 -13.13 -12.00
N GLU A 121 2.87 -13.98 -12.73
CA GLU A 121 2.83 -14.02 -14.19
C GLU A 121 1.56 -13.34 -14.71
N PHE A 122 1.72 -12.51 -15.73
CA PHE A 122 0.65 -11.73 -16.33
C PHE A 122 0.29 -12.28 -17.71
N LYS A 123 -0.99 -12.21 -18.08
CA LYS A 123 -1.48 -12.72 -19.37
C LYS A 123 -0.96 -11.93 -20.57
N ASP A 124 -0.71 -10.64 -20.39
CA ASP A 124 -0.26 -9.72 -21.42
C ASP A 124 0.40 -8.46 -20.81
N ASN A 125 1.12 -7.72 -21.64
CA ASN A 125 1.77 -6.47 -21.24
C ASN A 125 0.80 -5.40 -20.73
N LYS A 126 -0.45 -5.39 -21.22
CA LYS A 126 -1.44 -4.41 -20.79
C LYS A 126 -1.77 -4.62 -19.31
N THR A 127 -2.03 -5.87 -18.93
CA THR A 127 -2.37 -6.26 -17.56
C THR A 127 -1.20 -6.04 -16.61
N LEU A 128 0.03 -6.36 -17.05
CA LEU A 128 1.25 -6.06 -16.31
C LEU A 128 1.38 -4.54 -16.04
N ASN A 129 1.18 -3.71 -17.06
CA ASN A 129 1.30 -2.26 -16.92
C ASN A 129 0.22 -1.67 -16.00
N GLU A 130 -1.04 -2.11 -16.16
CA GLU A 130 -2.15 -1.70 -15.28
C GLU A 130 -1.88 -2.11 -13.83
N PHE A 131 -1.35 -3.32 -13.60
CA PHE A 131 -0.93 -3.77 -12.28
C PHE A 131 0.18 -2.90 -11.71
N CYS A 132 1.18 -2.53 -12.54
CA CYS A 132 2.26 -1.65 -12.10
C CYS A 132 1.75 -0.28 -11.66
N TYR A 133 0.76 0.30 -12.34
CA TYR A 133 0.13 1.55 -11.89
C TYR A 133 -0.63 1.37 -10.56
N GLU A 134 -1.35 0.25 -10.39
CA GLU A 134 -2.00 -0.04 -9.11
C GLU A 134 -0.98 -0.18 -7.97
N LEU A 135 0.15 -0.84 -8.20
CA LEU A 135 1.22 -1.00 -7.22
C LEU A 135 1.87 0.36 -6.89
N GLN A 136 2.15 1.17 -7.90
CA GLN A 136 2.67 2.52 -7.76
C GLN A 136 1.76 3.39 -6.87
N ASP A 137 0.45 3.36 -7.10
CA ASP A 137 -0.52 4.06 -6.26
C ASP A 137 -0.49 3.60 -4.80
N LEU A 138 -0.33 2.29 -4.57
CA LEU A 138 -0.21 1.75 -3.21
C LEU A 138 1.08 2.20 -2.52
N MET A 139 2.19 2.27 -3.27
CA MET A 139 3.49 2.72 -2.75
C MET A 139 3.49 4.20 -2.33
N LEU A 140 2.62 5.03 -2.93
CA LEU A 140 2.50 6.45 -2.61
C LEU A 140 1.66 6.74 -1.35
N ILE A 141 0.98 5.75 -0.78
CA ILE A 141 0.13 5.95 0.39
C ILE A 141 0.93 6.56 1.55
N GLY A 142 0.43 7.70 2.06
CA GLY A 142 1.05 8.42 3.17
C GLY A 142 2.30 9.21 2.83
N SER A 143 2.64 9.33 1.54
CA SER A 143 3.74 10.17 1.06
C SER A 143 3.23 11.39 0.33
N ASN A 144 4.02 12.47 0.36
CA ASN A 144 3.83 13.64 -0.51
C ASN A 144 4.72 13.53 -1.76
N TYR A 145 5.07 12.29 -2.13
CA TYR A 145 5.90 12.03 -3.29
C TYR A 145 5.04 11.83 -4.53
N GLU A 146 5.67 12.00 -5.67
CA GLU A 146 5.07 11.78 -6.98
C GLU A 146 5.87 10.76 -7.75
N ILE A 147 5.20 10.07 -8.66
CA ILE A 147 5.85 9.14 -9.59
C ILE A 147 6.02 9.83 -10.93
N ASN A 148 7.26 9.86 -11.39
CA ASN A 148 7.66 10.52 -12.62
C ASN A 148 8.54 9.59 -13.47
N ASN A 149 8.68 9.93 -14.76
CA ASN A 149 9.60 9.25 -15.69
C ASN A 149 9.42 7.73 -15.79
N THR A 150 8.19 7.23 -15.67
CA THR A 150 7.90 5.79 -15.85
C THR A 150 8.31 5.34 -17.25
N LYS A 151 9.19 4.33 -17.32
CA LYS A 151 9.64 3.69 -18.56
C LYS A 151 9.43 2.18 -18.43
N ILE A 152 8.93 1.59 -19.50
CA ILE A 152 8.61 0.18 -19.58
C ILE A 152 9.46 -0.41 -20.71
N THR A 153 10.20 -1.48 -20.41
CA THR A 153 10.98 -2.27 -21.36
C THR A 153 10.59 -3.74 -21.26
N GLU A 154 11.15 -4.58 -22.12
CA GLU A 154 10.95 -6.04 -22.06
C GLU A 154 11.55 -6.69 -20.80
N SER A 155 12.45 -5.99 -20.10
CA SER A 155 13.22 -6.54 -18.98
C SER A 155 12.95 -5.86 -17.64
N ASN A 156 12.36 -4.66 -17.66
CA ASN A 156 12.08 -3.91 -16.45
C ASN A 156 11.04 -2.79 -16.66
N ILE A 157 10.51 -2.33 -15.54
CA ILE A 157 9.74 -1.10 -15.44
C ILE A 157 10.44 -0.20 -14.42
N THR A 158 10.87 0.97 -14.85
CA THR A 158 11.59 1.93 -14.00
C THR A 158 10.78 3.19 -13.81
N PHE A 159 10.83 3.79 -12.64
CA PHE A 159 10.18 5.07 -12.36
C PHE A 159 10.89 5.82 -11.24
N ASP A 160 10.74 7.14 -11.24
CA ASP A 160 11.33 8.02 -10.25
C ASP A 160 10.29 8.38 -9.20
N LEU A 161 10.68 8.29 -7.94
CA LEU A 161 9.93 8.83 -6.83
C LEU A 161 10.50 10.20 -6.49
N THR A 162 9.70 11.25 -6.67
CA THR A 162 10.14 12.65 -6.59
C THR A 162 9.43 13.42 -5.49
N TYR A 163 10.05 14.51 -5.04
CA TYR A 163 9.42 15.49 -4.14
C TYR A 163 9.73 16.91 -4.57
N GLU A 164 8.88 17.83 -4.16
CA GLU A 164 9.11 19.26 -4.33
C GLU A 164 10.20 19.75 -3.37
N GLY A 165 11.39 19.98 -3.92
CA GLY A 165 12.48 20.65 -3.22
C GLY A 165 12.29 22.17 -3.21
N ARG A 166 13.23 22.89 -2.58
CA ARG A 166 13.14 24.36 -2.44
C ARG A 166 13.14 25.12 -3.78
N LEU A 167 13.82 24.57 -4.80
CA LEU A 167 14.06 25.26 -6.08
C LEU A 167 13.57 24.48 -7.30
N LYS A 168 13.36 23.17 -7.16
CA LYS A 168 12.97 22.26 -8.22
C LYS A 168 12.49 20.94 -7.63
N THR A 169 11.75 20.18 -8.42
CA THR A 169 11.47 18.77 -8.18
C THR A 169 12.78 17.98 -8.12
N GLU A 170 12.93 17.14 -7.09
CA GLU A 170 14.12 16.32 -6.86
C GLU A 170 13.76 14.84 -6.83
N VAL A 171 14.64 13.99 -7.38
CA VAL A 171 14.48 12.53 -7.31
C VAL A 171 14.98 12.04 -5.95
N TRP A 172 14.09 11.40 -5.20
CA TRP A 172 14.42 10.74 -3.94
C TRP A 172 14.89 9.31 -4.17
N ARG A 173 14.18 8.54 -5.00
CA ARG A 173 14.54 7.16 -5.36
C ARG A 173 14.29 6.90 -6.85
N ASN A 174 15.18 6.13 -7.46
CA ASN A 174 14.89 5.42 -8.71
C ASN A 174 14.43 4.02 -8.35
N LEU A 175 13.20 3.67 -8.75
CA LEU A 175 12.57 2.39 -8.50
C LEU A 175 12.57 1.55 -9.77
N GLU A 176 12.77 0.25 -9.61
CA GLU A 176 12.77 -0.71 -10.70
C GLU A 176 11.97 -1.95 -10.29
N ILE A 177 11.10 -2.40 -11.19
CA ILE A 177 10.48 -3.71 -11.19
C ILE A 177 11.19 -4.53 -12.27
N LYS A 178 11.87 -5.61 -11.88
CA LYS A 178 12.57 -6.51 -12.81
C LYS A 178 11.57 -7.53 -13.36
N ILE A 179 11.64 -7.78 -14.66
CA ILE A 179 10.67 -8.61 -15.37
C ILE A 179 11.42 -9.58 -16.30
N SER A 180 10.93 -10.81 -16.43
CA SER A 180 11.34 -11.70 -17.52
C SER A 180 10.10 -12.16 -18.26
N GLY A 181 9.95 -11.72 -19.51
CA GLY A 181 8.70 -11.91 -20.26
C GLY A 181 7.56 -11.13 -19.59
N LEU A 182 6.62 -11.86 -18.99
CA LEU A 182 5.46 -11.31 -18.29
C LEU A 182 5.45 -11.69 -16.80
N GLU A 183 6.60 -12.04 -16.21
CA GLU A 183 6.73 -12.40 -14.80
C GLU A 183 7.56 -11.39 -14.02
N ILE A 184 7.09 -10.99 -12.83
CA ILE A 184 7.86 -10.13 -11.91
C ILE A 184 8.92 -10.96 -11.18
N ASN A 185 10.19 -10.58 -11.31
CA ASN A 185 11.33 -11.29 -10.73
C ASN A 185 12.00 -10.57 -9.56
N GLY A 186 11.62 -9.33 -9.29
CA GLY A 186 12.18 -8.59 -8.17
C GLY A 186 12.02 -7.10 -8.29
N PHE A 187 12.53 -6.41 -7.27
CA PHE A 187 12.43 -4.98 -7.12
C PHE A 187 13.77 -4.38 -6.72
N SER A 188 14.02 -3.15 -7.13
CA SER A 188 15.11 -2.35 -6.58
C SER A 188 14.69 -0.90 -6.30
N SER A 189 15.30 -0.30 -5.28
CA SER A 189 15.16 1.11 -4.90
C SER A 189 16.54 1.67 -4.71
N THR A 190 16.93 2.63 -5.55
CA THR A 190 18.24 3.27 -5.47
C THR A 190 18.08 4.73 -5.09
N ASN A 191 18.79 5.17 -4.05
CA ASN A 191 18.93 6.58 -3.73
C ASN A 191 20.05 7.18 -4.61
N PRO A 192 19.74 8.05 -5.59
CA PRO A 192 20.74 8.58 -6.52
C PRO A 192 21.76 9.51 -5.86
N ARG A 193 21.47 10.07 -4.68
CA ARG A 193 22.38 10.95 -3.95
C ARG A 193 23.40 10.18 -3.13
N MET A 194 22.97 9.08 -2.53
CA MET A 194 23.79 8.27 -1.62
C MET A 194 24.39 7.04 -2.31
N ASN A 195 23.94 6.71 -3.52
CA ASN A 195 24.25 5.47 -4.23
C ASN A 195 23.97 4.21 -3.39
N GLU A 196 22.91 4.27 -2.58
CA GLU A 196 22.42 3.18 -1.75
C GLU A 196 21.31 2.44 -2.50
N THR A 197 21.44 1.12 -2.63
CA THR A 197 20.44 0.29 -3.32
C THR A 197 19.87 -0.77 -2.40
N THR A 198 18.54 -0.77 -2.28
CA THR A 198 17.75 -1.83 -1.67
C THR A 198 17.24 -2.75 -2.76
N LYS A 199 17.38 -4.08 -2.60
CA LYS A 199 16.84 -5.09 -3.52
C LYS A 199 15.87 -6.03 -2.80
N VAL A 200 14.88 -6.52 -3.55
CA VAL A 200 13.96 -7.58 -3.14
C VAL A 200 13.96 -8.63 -4.25
N GLU A 201 14.42 -9.83 -3.89
CA GLU A 201 14.59 -11.00 -4.77
C GLU A 201 13.92 -12.22 -4.12
#